data_AF-S4PHI8-F1
#
_entry.id   AF-S4PHI8-F1
#
_cell.length_a   1.000
_cell.length_b   1.000
_cell.length_c   1.000
_cell.angle_alpha   90.00
_cell.angle_beta   90.00
_cell.angle_gamma   90.00
#
_symmetry.space_group_name_H-M   'P 1'
#
loop_
_entity.id
_entity.type
_entity.pdbx_description
1 polymer ?
#
loop_
_entity_poly.entity_id
_entity_poly.type
_entity_poly.pdbx_seq_one_letter_code
_entity_poly.pdbx_strand_id
1 'polypeptide(L)'
;MPWIEKEEQEETDKSNLVEITPYEEIQLLKTVENLIPKVKDPNKKAYLCRLKAKLALRRLKRHQHLPVFDLDKTVKILGGYVTEDPRVVMNAERVLDRFQRSYLIDNLCGTIASTNYGTLLLSHIEPTAFRSGYSGTLLKPYIRRDSTNTPIWLDVMDELLRKTNRHIKDYQPPPRATIDFSYVRPQHIA
;
A
#
# COMPACT_ATOMS: atom_id res chain seq x y z
N MET A 1 -9.36 21.04 15.24
CA MET A 1 -9.55 20.20 14.04
C MET A 1 -11.01 19.76 14.03
N PRO A 2 -11.85 20.25 13.09
CA PRO A 2 -13.30 20.06 13.11
C PRO A 2 -13.78 18.75 12.44
N TRP A 3 -12.93 17.71 12.40
CA TRP A 3 -13.22 16.42 11.74
C TRP A 3 -13.10 15.21 12.68
N ILE A 4 -13.04 15.43 14.00
CA ILE A 4 -13.26 14.36 14.97
C ILE A 4 -14.78 14.29 15.19
N GLU A 5 -15.45 13.63 14.25
CA GLU A 5 -16.79 13.12 14.48
C GLU A 5 -16.68 11.88 15.37
N LYS A 6 -17.57 11.83 16.36
CA LYS A 6 -17.66 10.93 17.50
C LYS A 6 -17.52 9.43 17.12
N GLU A 7 -16.37 8.81 17.38
CA GLU A 7 -16.12 7.37 17.15
C GLU A 7 -16.76 6.45 18.22
N GLU A 8 -17.57 6.97 19.13
CA GLU A 8 -18.00 6.24 20.34
C GLU A 8 -19.08 5.15 20.08
N GLN A 9 -19.66 5.06 18.88
CA GLN A 9 -20.73 4.09 18.58
C GLN A 9 -20.30 2.91 17.70
N GLU A 10 -19.14 2.96 17.03
CA GLU A 10 -18.68 1.86 16.16
C GLU A 10 -17.76 0.85 16.86
N GLU A 11 -17.19 1.19 18.02
CA GLU A 11 -16.26 0.30 18.72
C GLU A 11 -16.95 -0.92 19.34
N THR A 12 -18.23 -0.80 19.74
CA THR A 12 -18.97 -1.90 20.38
C THR A 12 -19.40 -3.00 19.40
N ASP A 13 -19.52 -2.69 18.12
CA ASP A 13 -19.93 -3.67 17.09
C ASP A 13 -18.72 -4.42 16.50
N LYS A 14 -17.53 -3.81 16.53
CA LYS A 14 -16.29 -4.42 16.03
C LYS A 14 -15.84 -5.61 16.87
N SER A 15 -16.17 -5.65 18.17
CA SER A 15 -15.81 -6.77 19.06
C SER A 15 -16.56 -8.07 18.78
N ASN A 16 -17.66 -8.03 18.01
CA ASN A 16 -18.49 -9.20 17.69
C ASN A 16 -18.33 -9.69 16.23
N LEU A 17 -17.29 -9.24 15.53
CA LEU A 17 -17.02 -9.68 14.17
C LEU A 17 -16.31 -11.04 14.19
N VAL A 18 -16.99 -12.07 13.70
CA VAL A 18 -16.44 -13.42 13.53
C VAL A 18 -16.15 -13.66 12.06
N GLU A 19 -15.01 -14.29 11.76
CA GLU A 19 -14.67 -14.68 10.39
C GLU A 19 -15.69 -15.67 9.82
N ILE A 20 -16.13 -15.44 8.59
CA ILE A 20 -17.07 -16.33 7.90
C ILE A 20 -16.40 -17.68 7.65
N THR A 21 -17.08 -18.76 8.02
CA THR A 21 -16.58 -20.12 7.82
C THR A 21 -16.60 -20.53 6.33
N PRO A 22 -15.81 -21.54 5.92
CA PRO A 22 -15.79 -21.98 4.53
C PRO A 22 -17.14 -22.47 3.99
N TYR A 23 -17.96 -23.04 4.88
CA TYR A 23 -19.30 -23.52 4.54
C TYR A 23 -20.25 -22.35 4.29
N GLU A 24 -20.24 -21.36 5.18
CA GLU A 24 -21.07 -20.16 5.06
C GLU A 24 -20.73 -19.37 3.79
N GLU A 25 -19.47 -19.33 3.37
CA GLU A 25 -19.10 -18.71 2.10
C GLU A 25 -19.74 -19.41 0.88
N ILE A 26 -19.87 -20.74 0.89
CA ILE A 26 -20.52 -21.50 -0.18
C ILE A 26 -22.03 -21.24 -0.18
N GLN A 27 -22.65 -21.20 0.99
CA GLN A 27 -24.06 -20.86 1.12
C GLN A 27 -24.30 -19.43 0.63
N LEU A 28 -23.46 -18.48 1.04
CA LEU A 28 -23.53 -17.09 0.61
C LEU A 28 -23.39 -16.96 -0.91
N LEU A 29 -22.45 -17.67 -1.54
CA LEU A 29 -22.31 -17.70 -3.00
C LEU A 29 -23.63 -18.08 -3.68
N LYS A 30 -24.28 -19.16 -3.24
CA LYS A 30 -25.58 -19.59 -3.78
C LYS A 30 -26.66 -18.53 -3.59
N THR A 31 -26.70 -17.88 -2.42
CA THR A 31 -27.69 -16.81 -2.17
C THR A 31 -27.46 -15.62 -3.10
N VAL A 32 -26.20 -15.19 -3.30
CA VAL A 32 -25.86 -14.05 -4.16
C VAL A 32 -26.21 -14.35 -5.62
N GLU A 33 -25.94 -15.56 -6.10
CA GLU A 33 -26.31 -15.98 -7.47
C GLU A 33 -27.82 -15.89 -7.71
N ASN A 34 -28.63 -16.27 -6.71
CA ASN A 34 -30.09 -16.17 -6.79
C ASN A 34 -30.61 -14.73 -6.66
N LEU A 35 -29.85 -13.82 -6.05
CA LEU A 35 -30.23 -12.42 -5.85
C LEU A 35 -29.90 -11.52 -7.04
N ILE A 36 -28.80 -11.77 -7.76
CA ILE A 36 -28.37 -10.99 -8.94
C ILE A 36 -29.50 -10.77 -9.97
N PRO A 37 -30.30 -11.78 -10.37
CA PRO A 37 -31.39 -11.57 -11.33
C PRO A 37 -32.59 -10.80 -10.75
N LYS A 38 -32.75 -10.78 -9.41
CA LYS A 38 -33.88 -10.12 -8.72
C LYS A 38 -33.65 -8.62 -8.50
N VAL A 39 -32.39 -8.18 -8.49
CA VAL A 39 -32.04 -6.78 -8.23
C VAL A 39 -32.08 -5.96 -9.53
N LYS A 40 -32.96 -4.97 -9.57
CA LYS A 40 -33.09 -4.02 -10.69
C LYS A 40 -32.08 -2.88 -10.62
N ASP A 41 -31.71 -2.44 -9.41
CA ASP A 41 -30.78 -1.32 -9.21
C ASP A 41 -29.37 -1.64 -9.76
N PRO A 42 -28.82 -0.83 -10.69
CA PRO A 42 -27.56 -1.14 -11.36
C PRO A 42 -26.36 -1.14 -10.40
N ASN A 43 -26.30 -0.19 -9.45
CA ASN A 43 -25.20 -0.10 -8.48
C ASN A 43 -25.17 -1.31 -7.52
N LYS A 44 -26.33 -1.71 -7.00
CA LYS A 44 -26.44 -2.88 -6.12
C LYS A 44 -26.15 -4.17 -6.88
N LYS A 45 -26.60 -4.27 -8.14
CA LYS A 45 -26.27 -5.41 -9.01
C LYS A 45 -24.78 -5.52 -9.27
N ALA A 46 -24.09 -4.41 -9.57
CA ALA A 46 -22.64 -4.38 -9.76
C ALA A 46 -21.90 -4.84 -8.49
N TYR A 47 -22.35 -4.38 -7.31
CA TYR A 47 -21.82 -4.82 -6.02
C TYR A 47 -21.97 -6.33 -5.82
N LEU A 48 -23.16 -6.89 -6.08
CA LEU A 48 -23.41 -8.33 -5.98
C LEU A 48 -22.58 -9.15 -6.97
N CYS A 49 -22.39 -8.67 -8.20
CA CYS A 49 -21.50 -9.32 -9.18
C CYS A 49 -20.04 -9.34 -8.71
N ARG A 50 -19.56 -8.23 -8.14
CA ARG A 50 -18.22 -8.16 -7.55
C ARG A 50 -18.08 -9.12 -6.36
N LEU A 51 -19.09 -9.18 -5.50
CA LEU A 51 -19.14 -10.10 -4.36
C LEU A 51 -19.13 -11.56 -4.82
N LYS A 52 -19.95 -11.91 -5.83
CA LYS A 52 -19.96 -13.23 -6.46
C LYS A 52 -18.57 -13.61 -6.97
N ALA A 53 -17.90 -12.73 -7.71
CA ALA A 53 -16.58 -13.00 -8.26
C ALA A 53 -15.54 -13.27 -7.14
N LYS A 54 -15.57 -12.48 -6.06
CA LYS A 54 -14.70 -12.70 -4.89
C LYS A 54 -14.95 -14.07 -4.24
N LEU A 55 -16.21 -14.42 -3.97
CA LEU A 55 -16.56 -15.71 -3.35
C LEU A 55 -16.23 -16.89 -4.27
N ALA A 56 -16.47 -16.77 -5.58
CA ALA A 56 -16.12 -17.80 -6.56
C ALA A 56 -14.61 -18.03 -6.63
N LEU A 57 -13.83 -16.95 -6.61
CA LEU A 57 -12.37 -17.02 -6.59
C LEU A 57 -11.86 -17.67 -5.30
N ARG A 58 -12.43 -17.33 -4.13
CA ARG A 58 -12.10 -17.99 -2.86
C ARG A 58 -12.43 -19.49 -2.89
N ARG A 59 -13.60 -19.87 -3.42
CA ARG A 59 -14.00 -21.27 -3.60
C ARG A 59 -13.01 -22.01 -4.49
N LEU A 60 -12.64 -21.42 -5.62
CA LEU A 60 -11.69 -22.01 -6.56
C LEU A 60 -10.30 -22.20 -5.93
N LYS A 61 -9.79 -21.18 -5.23
CA LYS A 61 -8.52 -21.26 -4.52
C LYS A 61 -8.51 -22.38 -3.49
N ARG A 62 -9.54 -22.49 -2.65
CA ARG A 62 -9.64 -23.56 -1.66
C ARG A 62 -9.73 -24.94 -2.31
N HIS A 63 -10.48 -25.07 -3.40
CA HIS A 63 -10.57 -26.34 -4.16
C HIS A 63 -9.22 -26.73 -4.77
N GLN A 64 -8.40 -25.77 -5.19
CA GLN A 64 -7.05 -25.99 -5.70
C GLN A 64 -5.98 -26.03 -4.58
N HIS A 65 -6.38 -26.04 -3.31
CA HIS A 65 -5.49 -25.96 -2.15
C HIS A 65 -4.51 -24.76 -2.19
N LEU A 66 -4.91 -23.68 -2.88
CA LEU A 66 -4.17 -22.43 -2.92
C LEU A 66 -4.55 -21.57 -1.70
N PRO A 67 -3.57 -20.88 -1.08
CA PRO A 67 -3.84 -19.99 0.03
C PRO A 67 -4.75 -18.82 -0.40
N VAL A 68 -5.76 -18.53 0.42
CA VAL A 68 -6.60 -17.34 0.24
C VAL A 68 -5.79 -16.11 0.62
N PHE A 69 -5.89 -15.05 -0.20
CA PHE A 69 -5.19 -13.79 0.07
C PHE A 69 -5.80 -13.11 1.29
N ASP A 70 -4.95 -12.82 2.27
CA ASP A 70 -5.28 -12.15 3.51
C ASP A 70 -4.49 -10.85 3.57
N LEU A 71 -5.19 -9.73 3.43
CA LEU A 71 -4.58 -8.40 3.38
C LEU A 71 -3.85 -8.11 4.68
N ASP A 72 -4.46 -8.42 5.82
CA ASP A 72 -3.89 -8.08 7.14
C ASP A 72 -2.62 -8.86 7.40
N LYS A 73 -2.60 -10.16 7.04
CA LYS A 73 -1.35 -10.95 7.07
C LYS A 73 -0.31 -10.38 6.11
N THR A 74 -0.68 -10.00 4.89
CA THR A 74 0.29 -9.47 3.92
C THR A 74 0.84 -8.11 4.32
N VAL A 75 0.02 -7.22 4.88
CA VAL A 75 0.41 -5.90 5.35
C VAL A 75 1.27 -6.02 6.60
N LYS A 76 0.99 -6.96 7.52
CA LYS A 76 1.90 -7.29 8.63
C LYS A 76 3.27 -7.75 8.13
N ILE A 77 3.30 -8.66 7.15
CA ILE A 77 4.55 -9.16 6.56
C ILE A 77 5.32 -8.04 5.84
N LEU A 78 4.63 -7.19 5.08
CA LEU A 78 5.25 -6.15 4.25
C LEU A 78 5.60 -4.88 5.04
N GLY A 79 4.82 -4.56 6.08
CA GLY A 79 4.92 -3.33 6.86
C GLY A 79 5.98 -3.36 7.95
N GLY A 80 6.66 -4.50 8.18
CA GLY A 80 7.68 -4.63 9.22
C GLY A 80 7.17 -4.45 10.66
N TYR A 81 5.85 -4.28 10.84
CA TYR A 81 5.21 -4.15 12.15
C TYR A 81 5.10 -5.53 12.81
N VAL A 82 6.20 -5.89 13.50
CA VAL A 82 6.32 -6.69 14.74
C VAL A 82 5.59 -8.05 14.80
N THR A 83 6.43 -9.09 14.88
CA THR A 83 6.22 -10.45 15.44
C THR A 83 5.11 -11.32 14.85
N GLU A 84 5.48 -12.27 14.00
CA GLU A 84 4.80 -13.58 13.93
C GLU A 84 5.80 -14.68 14.30
N ASP A 85 5.27 -15.81 14.78
CA ASP A 85 5.95 -16.96 15.38
C ASP A 85 7.40 -17.22 14.92
N PRO A 86 8.36 -17.43 15.86
CA PRO A 86 9.77 -17.69 15.53
C PRO A 86 9.97 -18.91 14.61
N ARG A 87 8.99 -19.82 14.52
CA ARG A 87 9.01 -21.00 13.62
C ARG A 87 8.91 -20.65 12.13
N VAL A 88 8.24 -19.55 11.77
CA VAL A 88 8.13 -19.10 10.37
C VAL A 88 9.39 -18.32 9.97
N VAL A 89 9.94 -17.54 10.91
CA VAL A 89 11.18 -16.78 10.73
C VAL A 89 12.41 -17.69 10.59
N MET A 90 12.52 -18.76 11.39
CA MET A 90 13.65 -19.70 11.34
C MET A 90 13.78 -20.47 10.02
N ASN A 91 12.68 -20.60 9.25
CA ASN A 91 12.72 -21.24 7.94
C ASN A 91 13.06 -20.28 6.80
N ALA A 92 13.09 -18.96 7.04
CA ALA A 92 13.55 -17.99 6.04
C ALA A 92 15.06 -18.09 5.80
N GLU A 93 15.83 -18.54 6.80
CA GLU A 93 17.28 -18.73 6.68
C GLU A 93 17.67 -19.97 5.88
N ARG A 94 16.79 -20.98 5.80
CA ARG A 94 16.99 -22.24 5.08
C ARG A 94 16.64 -22.18 3.59
N VAL A 95 16.01 -21.10 3.14
CA VAL A 95 15.76 -20.89 1.72
C VAL A 95 17.06 -20.32 1.13
N LEU A 96 17.84 -21.19 0.46
CA LEU A 96 19.02 -20.82 -0.35
C LEU A 96 18.73 -19.68 -1.34
N ASP A 97 17.44 -19.47 -1.61
CA ASP A 97 16.87 -18.52 -2.55
C ASP A 97 16.32 -17.23 -1.91
N ARG A 98 16.87 -16.85 -0.75
CA ARG A 98 16.57 -15.57 -0.08
C ARG A 98 16.85 -14.34 -0.95
N PHE A 99 17.75 -14.47 -1.92
CA PHE A 99 18.07 -13.39 -2.85
C PHE A 99 17.03 -13.23 -3.96
N GLN A 100 16.32 -14.27 -4.42
CA GLN A 100 15.28 -14.10 -5.45
C GLN A 100 14.08 -13.28 -4.95
N ARG A 101 13.72 -13.38 -3.67
CA ARG A 101 12.63 -12.56 -3.12
C ARG A 101 12.98 -11.08 -3.10
N SER A 102 14.15 -10.68 -2.59
CA SER A 102 14.56 -9.27 -2.62
C SER A 102 14.62 -8.72 -4.05
N TYR A 103 15.19 -9.49 -4.99
CA TYR A 103 15.25 -9.07 -6.39
C TYR A 103 13.86 -8.94 -7.04
N LEU A 104 12.88 -9.79 -6.73
CA LEU A 104 11.53 -9.66 -7.30
C LEU A 104 10.74 -8.50 -6.66
N ILE A 105 10.98 -8.19 -5.39
CA ILE A 105 10.32 -7.07 -4.70
C ILE A 105 10.89 -5.73 -5.18
N ASP A 106 12.20 -5.66 -5.43
CA ASP A 106 12.86 -4.43 -5.90
C ASP A 106 12.61 -4.12 -7.38
N ASN A 107 12.33 -5.14 -8.22
CA ASN A 107 12.21 -4.96 -9.67
C ASN A 107 10.77 -5.03 -10.22
N LEU A 108 9.76 -5.50 -9.47
CA LEU A 108 8.42 -5.75 -10.04
C LEU A 108 7.34 -4.73 -9.63
N CYS A 109 7.57 -3.93 -8.59
CA CYS A 109 6.79 -2.71 -8.37
C CYS A 109 7.70 -1.70 -7.67
N GLY A 110 7.58 -0.41 -8.03
CA GLY A 110 8.37 0.66 -7.43
C GLY A 110 8.56 0.44 -5.94
N THR A 111 9.83 0.43 -5.52
CA THR A 111 10.27 0.08 -4.18
C THR A 111 9.31 0.62 -3.13
N ILE A 112 8.52 -0.27 -2.52
CA ILE A 112 7.77 0.07 -1.31
C ILE A 112 8.82 0.11 -0.20
N ALA A 113 9.58 1.21 -0.17
CA ALA A 113 10.32 1.56 1.01
C ALA A 113 9.25 1.84 2.08
N SER A 114 9.15 0.95 3.06
CA SER A 114 8.46 1.24 4.31
C SER A 114 9.18 2.42 4.96
N THR A 115 8.74 3.62 4.59
CA THR A 115 9.00 4.82 5.37
C THR A 115 7.72 5.08 6.16
N ASN A 116 7.86 5.57 7.38
CA ASN A 116 6.75 5.85 8.32
C ASN A 116 5.73 6.91 7.81
N TYR A 117 5.80 7.30 6.53
CA TYR A 117 5.08 8.38 5.91
C TYR A 117 4.40 7.96 4.59
N GLY A 118 3.80 6.77 4.57
CA GLY A 118 2.94 6.31 3.48
C GLY A 118 3.70 5.84 2.22
N THR A 119 3.02 4.99 1.46
CA THR A 119 3.48 4.45 0.18
C THR A 119 3.45 5.54 -0.89
N LEU A 120 4.61 6.13 -1.20
CA LEU A 120 4.77 7.03 -2.32
C LEU A 120 5.32 6.27 -3.53
N LEU A 121 4.71 6.47 -4.71
CA LEU A 121 5.25 5.98 -5.98
C LEU A 121 6.45 6.86 -6.36
N LEU A 122 7.64 6.51 -5.87
CA LEU A 122 8.89 7.12 -6.32
C LEU A 122 9.48 6.32 -7.49
N SER A 123 10.16 7.03 -8.39
CA SER A 123 11.22 6.43 -9.21
C SER A 123 12.21 5.75 -8.26
N HIS A 124 12.40 4.44 -8.42
CA HIS A 124 13.24 3.55 -7.62
C HIS A 124 14.34 4.27 -6.82
N ILE A 125 14.15 4.39 -5.50
CA ILE A 125 15.13 5.00 -4.61
C ILE A 125 15.71 3.94 -3.69
N GLU A 126 16.93 3.50 -4.00
CA GLU A 126 17.66 2.60 -3.13
C GLU A 126 18.23 3.40 -1.94
N PRO A 127 17.83 3.13 -0.68
CA PRO A 127 18.32 3.84 0.51
C PRO A 127 19.69 3.32 0.99
N THR A 128 20.31 2.43 0.24
CA THR A 128 21.59 1.81 0.56
C THR A 128 22.75 2.71 0.12
N ALA A 129 23.87 2.57 0.82
CA ALA A 129 25.10 3.20 0.39
C ALA A 129 25.64 2.44 -0.84
N PHE A 130 26.14 3.17 -1.85
CA PHE A 130 26.59 2.58 -3.11
C PHE A 130 28.00 3.05 -3.47
N ARG A 131 28.69 2.28 -4.31
CA ARG A 131 30.04 2.66 -4.79
C ARG A 131 29.93 3.61 -5.96
N SER A 132 30.60 4.75 -5.88
CA SER A 132 30.71 5.71 -6.99
C SER A 132 31.44 5.08 -8.17
N GLY A 133 30.88 5.17 -9.38
CA GLY A 133 31.56 4.70 -10.60
C GLY A 133 32.84 5.49 -10.93
N TYR A 134 32.92 6.75 -10.50
CA TYR A 134 34.08 7.62 -10.77
C TYR A 134 35.26 7.35 -9.81
N SER A 135 35.03 7.44 -8.49
CA SER A 135 36.10 7.35 -7.49
C SER A 135 36.19 6.01 -6.75
N GLY A 136 35.27 5.07 -6.99
CA GLY A 136 35.18 3.79 -6.26
C GLY A 136 34.84 3.89 -4.77
N THR A 137 34.68 5.11 -4.24
CA THR A 137 34.33 5.43 -2.86
C THR A 137 32.89 5.04 -2.54
N LEU A 138 32.64 4.63 -1.30
CA LEU A 138 31.30 4.31 -0.83
C LEU A 138 30.57 5.60 -0.44
N LEU A 139 29.53 5.94 -1.19
CA LEU A 139 28.73 7.15 -1.02
C LEU A 139 27.48 6.88 -0.20
N LYS A 140 27.09 7.86 0.60
CA LYS A 140 25.79 7.87 1.28
C LYS A 140 24.65 7.96 0.24
N PRO A 141 23.45 7.44 0.56
CA PRO A 141 22.31 7.45 -0.37
C PRO A 141 21.86 8.86 -0.79
N TYR A 142 22.02 9.86 0.08
CA TYR A 142 21.72 11.27 -0.22
C TYR A 142 22.90 12.17 0.16
N ILE A 143 23.00 13.30 -0.53
CA ILE A 143 23.94 14.39 -0.26
C ILE A 143 23.38 15.25 0.88
N ARG A 144 22.12 15.68 0.75
CA ARG A 144 21.46 16.59 1.69
C ARG A 144 19.94 16.51 1.55
N ARG A 145 19.23 16.65 2.67
CA ARG A 145 17.80 16.93 2.69
C ARG A 145 17.57 18.40 3.00
N ASP A 146 16.79 19.07 2.18
CA ASP A 146 16.50 20.49 2.33
C ASP A 146 15.02 20.71 2.60
N SER A 147 14.72 21.35 3.73
CA SER A 147 13.36 21.78 4.09
C SER A 147 13.10 23.25 3.73
N THR A 148 14.13 23.99 3.37
CA THR A 148 14.08 25.45 3.19
C THR A 148 13.93 25.85 1.73
N ASN A 149 14.53 25.10 0.82
CA ASN A 149 14.53 25.43 -0.59
C ASN A 149 13.18 25.14 -1.26
N THR A 150 12.67 26.12 -2.00
CA THR A 150 11.40 26.06 -2.71
C THR A 150 11.64 26.40 -4.18
N PRO A 151 11.91 25.41 -5.05
CA PRO A 151 12.07 25.67 -6.48
C PRO A 151 10.78 26.22 -7.08
N ILE A 152 10.90 27.00 -8.16
CA ILE A 152 9.83 27.76 -8.80
C ILE A 152 8.59 26.91 -9.11
N TRP A 153 8.79 25.67 -9.56
CA TRP A 153 7.66 24.76 -9.83
C TRP A 153 6.83 24.51 -8.56
N LEU A 154 7.42 24.29 -7.39
CA LEU A 154 6.63 24.07 -6.17
C LEU A 154 5.77 25.28 -5.81
N ASP A 155 6.28 26.50 -6.02
CA ASP A 155 5.51 27.72 -5.78
C ASP A 155 4.33 27.84 -6.77
N VAL A 156 4.53 27.45 -8.02
CA VAL A 156 3.46 27.37 -9.04
C VAL A 156 2.41 26.33 -8.64
N MET A 157 2.80 25.17 -8.08
CA MET A 157 1.84 24.16 -7.61
C MET A 157 1.00 24.69 -6.44
N ASP A 158 1.62 25.41 -5.51
CA ASP A 158 0.92 26.04 -4.38
C ASP A 158 -0.03 27.15 -4.84
N GLU A 159 0.34 27.91 -5.88
CA GLU A 159 -0.56 28.85 -6.54
C GLU A 159 -1.75 28.13 -7.19
N LEU A 160 -1.50 27.04 -7.91
CA LEU A 160 -2.54 26.25 -8.56
C LEU A 160 -3.53 25.70 -7.53
N LEU A 161 -3.03 25.12 -6.43
CA LEU A 161 -3.85 24.61 -5.33
C LEU A 161 -4.72 25.70 -4.69
N ARG A 162 -4.18 26.92 -4.51
CA ARG A 162 -4.97 28.06 -4.02
C ARG A 162 -6.05 28.47 -5.02
N LYS A 163 -5.71 28.48 -6.31
CA LYS A 163 -6.64 28.87 -7.38
C LYS A 163 -7.80 27.88 -7.55
N THR A 164 -7.53 26.58 -7.45
CA THR A 164 -8.57 25.54 -7.53
C THR A 164 -9.46 25.55 -6.28
N ASN A 165 -8.87 25.73 -5.10
CA ASN A 165 -9.58 25.74 -3.82
C ASN A 165 -10.06 27.14 -3.39
N ARG A 166 -10.21 28.08 -4.32
CA ARG A 166 -10.68 29.46 -4.07
C ARG A 166 -12.05 29.59 -3.40
N HIS A 167 -12.85 28.52 -3.40
CA HIS A 167 -14.17 28.46 -2.79
C HIS A 167 -14.09 28.29 -1.26
N ILE A 168 -12.96 27.81 -0.75
CA ILE A 168 -12.67 27.70 0.69
C ILE A 168 -11.99 29.00 1.11
N LYS A 169 -12.62 29.72 2.05
CA LYS A 169 -12.06 30.97 2.58
C LYS A 169 -10.75 30.69 3.31
N ASP A 170 -9.71 31.47 3.03
CA ASP A 170 -8.37 31.39 3.64
C ASP A 170 -7.66 30.03 3.47
N TYR A 171 -7.90 29.35 2.35
CA TYR A 171 -7.24 28.07 2.05
C TYR A 171 -5.71 28.20 1.96
N GLN A 172 -5.01 27.38 2.74
CA GLN A 172 -3.56 27.21 2.66
C GLN A 172 -3.21 25.80 2.15
N PRO A 173 -2.25 25.69 1.21
CA PRO A 173 -1.73 24.39 0.79
C PRO A 173 -1.17 23.58 1.97
N PRO A 174 -1.25 22.24 1.92
CA PRO A 174 -0.64 21.37 2.91
C PRO A 174 0.88 21.62 3.07
N PRO A 175 1.47 21.35 4.26
CA PRO A 175 2.90 21.49 4.46
C PRO A 175 3.68 20.55 3.54
N ARG A 176 4.73 21.08 2.91
CA ARG A 176 5.56 20.36 1.94
C ARG A 176 6.56 19.45 2.62
N ALA A 177 6.87 18.33 1.97
CA ALA A 177 7.95 17.44 2.37
C ALA A 177 9.33 18.03 2.02
N THR A 178 10.39 17.52 2.64
CA THR A 178 11.77 17.91 2.33
C THR A 178 12.19 17.42 0.95
N ILE A 179 13.06 18.19 0.29
CA ILE A 179 13.66 17.81 -1.00
C ILE A 179 14.99 17.10 -0.73
N ASP A 180 15.11 15.87 -1.23
CA ASP A 180 16.31 15.06 -1.07
C ASP A 180 17.22 15.22 -2.30
N PHE A 181 18.39 15.84 -2.11
CA PHE A 181 19.44 15.91 -3.11
C PHE A 181 20.25 14.62 -3.09
N SER A 182 20.20 13.86 -4.18
CA SER A 182 20.92 12.60 -4.34
C SER A 182 21.95 12.69 -5.47
N TYR A 183 22.89 11.74 -5.46
CA TYR A 183 23.83 11.57 -6.56
C TYR A 183 23.11 11.04 -7.80
N VAL A 184 23.57 11.45 -8.98
CA VAL A 184 23.06 10.89 -10.24
C VAL A 184 23.45 9.42 -10.33
N ARG A 185 22.45 8.54 -10.51
CA ARG A 185 22.63 7.10 -10.72
C ARG A 185 22.06 6.72 -12.08
N PRO A 186 22.52 5.61 -12.69
CA PRO A 186 21.95 5.12 -13.95
C PRO A 186 20.42 4.96 -13.90
N GLN A 187 19.86 4.55 -12.77
CA GLN A 187 18.42 4.40 -12.54
C GLN A 187 17.63 5.71 -12.64
N HIS A 188 18.29 6.87 -12.54
CA HIS A 188 17.62 8.17 -12.63
C HIS A 188 17.51 8.71 -14.07
N ILE A 189 18.21 8.09 -15.03
CA ILE A 189 18.28 8.54 -16.43
C ILE A 189 17.53 7.60 -17.38
N ALA A 190 17.36 6.33 -16.99
CA ALA A 190 16.81 5.25 -17.82
C ALA A 190 15.28 5.19 -17.83
#